data_AF-A0A1W6KPN1-F1
#
_entry.id   AF-A0A1W6KPN1-F1
#
_cell.length_a   1.000
_cell.length_b   1.000
_cell.length_c   1.000
_cell.angle_alpha   90.00
_cell.angle_beta   90.00
_cell.angle_gamma   90.00
#
_symmetry.space_group_name_H-M   'P 1'
#
loop_
_entity.id
_entity.type
_entity.pdbx_description
1 polymer ?
#
loop_
_entity_poly.entity_id
_entity_poly.type
_entity_poly.pdbx_seq_one_letter_code
_entity_poly.pdbx_strand_id
1 'polypeptide(L)'
;MRLKLVTATSMLALCLFTTAEGAEINQDGANAVKETLTKLLPADLAKSGLISVNPAGARYEVIYDLAKLLAKADPAKFTIKGLTPFSMFATPLDSGLWNIEGDNKFDVSGHFKGPDQKPTDFTYSIASLVYSGVFDPAISYLRSGTFAAKDIKISSKSETEEVHATIAGMDQKLSSSDSAGGNGRVDFVGTGSMSGFVEQVSGLQMPPVEFRAGSINAEAKVNGLPAKQIREMVFFVLDHLDEDKLSPENSDKLKGFVKEAFPLLTLFSETIGVNDLTVSSEMGKGGAKAFGYNLAIDGPSDAMRFGFGMNAQEINLDTPLMPATYSAFMPTSFDFQLALPNLDFASFGDALMAADFNDPAPEKTGEEMSKKLFRDGRLTVEFPKISAKSQVYDVDMTGKIEGRVDSQKDYSMEATILARDLDKTIAAIQELAKTDPDLNQVSFGIMMVKGFAKTDADGRSRWDISVSRDGSVAVNGQQIKGPDGPDQGLETDQEQDQDQGLEPDQEQEQDQGQDAVPAQPQQP
;
A
#
# COMPACT_ATOMS: atom_id res chain seq x y z
N MET A 1 6.70 -2.41 -13.03
CA MET A 1 5.84 -1.63 -13.97
C MET A 1 4.34 -1.83 -13.74
N ARG A 2 3.87 -2.89 -13.07
CA ARG A 2 2.44 -3.21 -12.91
C ARG A 2 1.61 -2.22 -12.07
N LEU A 3 2.22 -1.50 -11.11
CA LEU A 3 1.53 -0.41 -10.38
C LEU A 3 1.52 0.94 -11.11
N LYS A 4 2.30 1.13 -12.19
CA LYS A 4 2.41 2.43 -12.86
C LYS A 4 1.25 2.74 -13.82
N LEU A 5 0.45 1.74 -14.20
CA LEU A 5 -0.69 1.94 -15.09
C LEU A 5 -1.91 2.52 -14.36
N VAL A 6 -2.12 2.15 -13.09
CA VAL A 6 -3.21 2.72 -12.26
C VAL A 6 -2.96 4.22 -12.00
N THR A 7 -1.69 4.61 -11.87
CA THR A 7 -1.27 6.01 -11.71
C THR A 7 -1.51 6.87 -12.97
N ALA A 8 -1.59 6.26 -14.16
CA ALA A 8 -1.83 7.00 -15.40
C ALA A 8 -3.28 7.55 -15.48
N THR A 9 -4.24 6.85 -14.87
CA THR A 9 -5.63 7.33 -14.78
C THR A 9 -5.77 8.48 -13.77
N SER A 10 -4.97 8.48 -12.70
CA SER A 10 -4.90 9.60 -11.74
C SER A 10 -4.28 10.87 -12.36
N MET A 11 -3.49 10.74 -13.42
CA MET A 11 -2.80 11.86 -14.06
C MET A 11 -3.73 12.79 -14.84
N LEU A 12 -4.95 12.34 -15.19
CA LEU A 12 -5.99 13.18 -15.79
C LEU A 12 -6.68 14.12 -14.77
N ALA A 13 -6.45 13.95 -13.46
CA ALA A 13 -7.08 14.77 -12.41
C ALA A 13 -6.21 15.93 -11.89
N LEU A 14 -4.98 16.13 -12.37
CA LEU A 14 -4.10 17.24 -11.98
C LEU A 14 -3.89 18.24 -13.13
N CYS A 15 -4.97 18.62 -13.82
CA CYS A 15 -4.95 19.86 -14.59
C CYS A 15 -5.15 21.02 -13.59
N LEU A 16 -4.04 21.50 -13.05
CA LEU A 16 -3.98 22.67 -12.17
C LEU A 16 -4.48 23.89 -12.97
N PHE A 17 -5.78 24.21 -12.90
CA PHE A 17 -6.21 25.56 -13.27
C PHE A 17 -5.77 26.50 -12.13
N THR A 18 -4.86 27.42 -12.42
CA THR A 18 -4.68 28.63 -11.62
C THR A 18 -5.79 29.63 -11.95
N THR A 19 -5.99 30.59 -11.05
CA THR A 19 -7.05 31.60 -11.07
C THR A 19 -7.18 32.29 -12.43
N ALA A 20 -8.06 31.78 -13.28
CA ALA A 20 -8.68 32.56 -14.35
C ALA A 20 -9.98 33.15 -13.76
N GLU A 21 -9.86 34.03 -12.78
CA GLU A 21 -11.04 34.79 -12.33
C GLU A 21 -11.53 35.64 -13.50
N GLY A 22 -12.81 35.47 -13.89
CA GLY A 22 -13.47 36.37 -14.83
C GLY A 22 -13.03 36.28 -16.30
N ALA A 23 -12.55 35.13 -16.77
CA ALA A 23 -12.25 34.96 -18.19
C ALA A 23 -13.54 35.01 -19.02
N GLU A 24 -13.88 36.19 -19.56
CA GLU A 24 -14.92 36.37 -20.58
C GLU A 24 -14.81 35.26 -21.64
N ILE A 25 -15.92 34.58 -21.96
CA ILE A 25 -15.92 33.47 -22.91
C ILE A 25 -15.63 33.98 -24.32
N ASN A 26 -14.35 34.10 -24.62
CA ASN A 26 -13.82 34.63 -25.87
C ASN A 26 -12.40 34.05 -26.10
N GLN A 27 -11.77 34.43 -27.22
CA GLN A 27 -10.47 33.88 -27.57
C GLN A 27 -9.35 34.28 -26.60
N ASP A 28 -9.42 35.48 -26.01
CA ASP A 28 -8.43 35.94 -25.04
C ASP A 28 -8.52 35.15 -23.73
N GLY A 29 -9.75 34.90 -23.25
CA GLY A 29 -9.99 34.03 -22.11
C GLY A 29 -9.54 32.59 -22.36
N ALA A 30 -9.77 32.06 -23.57
CA ALA A 30 -9.28 30.74 -23.96
C ALA A 30 -7.74 30.68 -23.94
N ASN A 31 -7.06 31.73 -24.43
CA ASN A 31 -5.60 31.84 -24.39
C ASN A 31 -5.08 31.88 -22.94
N ALA A 32 -5.75 32.61 -22.04
CA ALA A 32 -5.38 32.68 -20.62
C ALA A 32 -5.54 31.33 -19.91
N VAL A 33 -6.61 30.59 -20.19
CA VAL A 33 -6.81 29.22 -19.67
C VAL A 33 -5.73 28.29 -20.21
N LYS A 34 -5.41 28.38 -21.51
CA LYS A 34 -4.32 27.59 -22.10
C LYS A 34 -2.96 27.89 -21.48
N GLU A 35 -2.63 29.16 -21.28
CA GLU A 35 -1.37 29.59 -20.66
C GLU A 35 -1.26 29.01 -19.25
N THR A 36 -2.34 29.10 -18.48
CA THR A 36 -2.45 28.49 -17.15
C THR A 36 -2.16 26.98 -17.17
N LEU A 37 -2.84 26.23 -18.05
CA LEU A 37 -2.68 24.77 -18.14
C LEU A 37 -1.30 24.34 -18.64
N THR A 38 -0.62 25.19 -19.41
CA THR A 38 0.69 24.88 -19.99
C THR A 38 1.86 25.40 -19.16
N LYS A 39 1.60 26.21 -18.13
CA LYS A 39 2.62 26.88 -17.30
C LYS A 39 3.64 25.92 -16.67
N LEU A 40 3.21 24.71 -16.31
CA LEU A 40 4.04 23.71 -15.63
C LEU A 40 4.61 22.65 -16.58
N LEU A 41 4.31 22.75 -17.87
CA LEU A 41 4.85 21.82 -18.85
C LEU A 41 6.26 22.26 -19.28
N PRO A 42 7.15 21.30 -19.57
CA PRO A 42 8.39 21.59 -20.28
C PRO A 42 8.14 22.44 -21.52
N ALA A 43 9.03 23.40 -21.80
CA ALA A 43 8.80 24.42 -22.82
C ALA A 43 8.52 23.85 -24.23
N ASP A 44 9.07 22.68 -24.54
CA ASP A 44 8.81 21.96 -25.79
C ASP A 44 7.40 21.36 -25.83
N LEU A 45 6.92 20.76 -24.73
CA LEU A 45 5.56 20.26 -24.61
C LEU A 45 4.51 21.37 -24.58
N ALA A 46 4.76 22.45 -23.85
CA ALA A 46 3.90 23.64 -23.81
C ALA A 46 3.63 24.22 -25.21
N LYS A 47 4.65 24.15 -26.10
CA LYS A 47 4.57 24.66 -27.48
C LYS A 47 4.15 23.60 -28.52
N SER A 48 4.03 22.34 -28.13
CA SER A 48 3.77 21.22 -29.06
C SER A 48 2.33 21.16 -29.62
N GLY A 49 1.42 21.94 -29.04
CA GLY A 49 -0.01 21.82 -29.29
C GLY A 49 -0.69 20.70 -28.50
N LEU A 50 -0.02 20.13 -27.49
CA LEU A 50 -0.58 19.14 -26.57
C LEU A 50 -1.90 19.61 -25.96
N ILE A 51 -2.00 20.88 -25.58
CA ILE A 51 -3.22 21.48 -25.01
C ILE A 51 -3.69 22.58 -25.95
N SER A 52 -4.97 22.54 -26.31
CA SER A 52 -5.67 23.64 -26.97
C SER A 52 -6.93 23.99 -26.19
N VAL A 53 -7.30 25.27 -26.22
CA VAL A 53 -8.49 25.77 -25.55
C VAL A 53 -9.24 26.65 -26.53
N ASN A 54 -10.53 26.37 -26.71
CA ASN A 54 -11.38 27.09 -27.64
C ASN A 54 -12.65 27.58 -26.91
N PRO A 55 -13.16 28.78 -27.23
CA PRO A 55 -14.49 29.18 -26.81
C PRO A 55 -15.55 28.27 -27.45
N ALA A 56 -16.51 27.81 -26.65
CA ALA A 56 -17.56 26.88 -27.07
C ALA A 56 -18.91 27.30 -26.47
N GLY A 57 -19.53 28.33 -27.04
CA GLY A 57 -20.79 28.88 -26.51
C GLY A 57 -20.53 29.66 -25.21
N ALA A 58 -21.07 29.17 -24.09
CA ALA A 58 -20.92 29.80 -22.76
C ALA A 58 -19.81 29.16 -21.90
N ARG A 59 -18.94 28.36 -22.50
CA ARG A 59 -17.88 27.58 -21.82
C ARG A 59 -16.64 27.50 -22.71
N TYR A 60 -15.57 26.93 -22.17
CA TYR A 60 -14.39 26.57 -22.94
C TYR A 60 -14.36 25.08 -23.22
N GLU A 61 -13.92 24.69 -24.41
CA GLU A 61 -13.49 23.34 -24.72
C GLU A 61 -11.98 23.26 -24.58
N VAL A 62 -11.50 22.38 -23.70
CA VAL A 62 -10.08 22.08 -23.53
C VAL A 62 -9.82 20.72 -24.15
N ILE A 63 -8.94 20.68 -25.15
CA ILE A 63 -8.60 19.47 -25.90
C ILE A 63 -7.14 19.11 -25.63
N TYR A 64 -6.92 17.86 -25.24
CA TYR A 64 -5.62 17.26 -25.00
C TYR A 64 -5.26 16.29 -26.13
N ASP A 65 -4.29 16.65 -26.95
CA ASP A 65 -3.74 15.78 -27.99
C ASP A 65 -2.61 14.92 -27.42
N LEU A 66 -2.99 13.81 -26.78
CA LEU A 66 -2.06 12.92 -26.08
C LEU A 66 -1.01 12.29 -27.01
N ALA A 67 -1.24 12.25 -28.33
CA ALA A 67 -0.25 11.78 -29.29
C ALA A 67 1.02 12.67 -29.27
N LYS A 68 0.91 13.95 -28.89
CA LYS A 68 2.04 14.87 -28.76
C LYS A 68 3.04 14.47 -27.68
N LEU A 69 2.58 13.78 -26.63
CA LEU A 69 3.47 13.23 -25.58
C LEU A 69 4.42 12.16 -26.13
N LEU A 70 4.04 11.52 -27.25
CA LEU A 70 4.74 10.38 -27.83
C LEU A 70 5.51 10.75 -29.09
N ALA A 71 5.57 12.04 -29.45
CA ALA A 71 6.22 12.52 -30.66
C ALA A 71 7.73 12.20 -30.72
N LYS A 72 8.38 12.03 -29.55
CA LYS A 72 9.79 11.66 -29.43
C LYS A 72 10.04 10.16 -29.17
N ALA A 73 8.98 9.35 -29.12
CA ALA A 73 9.13 7.92 -28.91
C ALA A 73 9.81 7.27 -30.13
N ASP A 74 10.76 6.37 -29.88
CA ASP A 74 11.40 5.58 -30.94
C ASP A 74 10.38 4.55 -31.47
N PRO A 75 9.94 4.66 -32.74
CA PRO A 75 8.94 3.75 -33.30
C PRO A 75 9.43 2.31 -33.41
N ALA A 76 10.75 2.06 -33.34
CA ALA A 76 11.30 0.71 -33.30
C ALA A 76 11.16 0.04 -31.92
N LYS A 77 10.90 0.83 -30.88
CA LYS A 77 10.75 0.40 -29.48
C LYS A 77 9.32 0.54 -28.96
N PHE A 78 8.54 1.46 -29.50
CA PHE A 78 7.19 1.74 -29.03
C PHE A 78 6.31 2.29 -30.16
N THR A 79 5.13 1.71 -30.35
CA THR A 79 4.10 2.26 -31.20
C THR A 79 2.74 2.18 -30.52
N ILE A 80 1.88 3.13 -30.84
CA ILE A 80 0.49 3.16 -30.39
C ILE A 80 -0.39 3.71 -31.52
N LYS A 81 -1.60 3.17 -31.64
CA LYS A 81 -2.63 3.53 -32.61
C LYS A 81 -3.94 3.74 -31.86
N GLY A 82 -4.84 4.51 -32.46
CA GLY A 82 -6.19 4.77 -31.90
C GLY A 82 -6.25 5.85 -30.83
N LEU A 83 -5.13 6.52 -30.51
CA LEU A 83 -5.13 7.70 -29.64
C LEU A 83 -5.92 8.83 -30.29
N THR A 84 -7.11 9.09 -29.77
CA THR A 84 -7.91 10.25 -30.10
C THR A 84 -7.68 11.36 -29.08
N PRO A 85 -7.79 12.64 -29.48
CA PRO A 85 -7.76 13.74 -28.52
C PRO A 85 -8.82 13.56 -27.44
N PHE A 86 -8.46 13.89 -26.20
CA PHE A 86 -9.37 13.90 -25.06
C PHE A 86 -9.95 15.31 -24.91
N SER A 87 -11.27 15.43 -24.76
CA SER A 87 -11.95 16.73 -24.66
C SER A 87 -12.65 16.87 -23.32
N MET A 88 -12.56 18.07 -22.73
CA MET A 88 -13.32 18.46 -21.55
C MET A 88 -13.92 19.85 -21.76
N PHE A 89 -15.09 20.09 -21.18
CA PHE A 89 -15.66 21.41 -21.10
C PHE A 89 -15.42 22.02 -19.72
N ALA A 90 -15.06 23.30 -19.70
CA ALA A 90 -14.84 24.09 -18.50
C ALA A 90 -15.69 25.36 -18.53
N THR A 91 -16.58 25.53 -17.57
CA THR A 91 -17.50 26.66 -17.47
C THR A 91 -17.18 27.46 -16.21
N PRO A 92 -16.74 28.72 -16.33
CA PRO A 92 -16.53 29.58 -15.16
C PRO A 92 -17.87 29.90 -14.49
N LEU A 93 -17.85 30.03 -13.17
CA LEU A 93 -19.00 30.40 -12.34
C LEU A 93 -18.77 31.76 -11.70
N ASP A 94 -19.86 32.46 -11.36
CA ASP A 94 -19.81 33.78 -10.68
C ASP A 94 -19.09 33.72 -9.32
N SER A 95 -19.00 32.53 -8.72
CA SER A 95 -18.27 32.28 -7.46
C SER A 95 -16.76 32.17 -7.62
N GLY A 96 -16.22 32.23 -8.86
CA GLY A 96 -14.80 31.96 -9.16
C GLY A 96 -14.46 30.46 -9.29
N LEU A 97 -15.44 29.59 -9.04
CA LEU A 97 -15.35 28.15 -9.27
C LEU A 97 -15.60 27.81 -10.75
N TRP A 98 -15.30 26.56 -11.11
CA TRP A 98 -15.40 26.09 -12.50
C TRP A 98 -16.13 24.76 -12.57
N ASN A 99 -17.23 24.70 -13.32
CA ASN A 99 -17.82 23.41 -13.67
C ASN A 99 -16.95 22.76 -14.74
N ILE A 100 -16.56 21.52 -14.52
CA ILE A 100 -15.88 20.68 -15.51
C ILE A 100 -16.77 19.49 -15.87
N GLU A 101 -16.79 19.12 -17.15
CA GLU A 101 -17.53 17.95 -17.61
C GLU A 101 -16.88 17.34 -18.86
N GLY A 102 -17.10 16.06 -19.09
CA GLY A 102 -16.67 15.39 -20.30
C GLY A 102 -17.26 14.01 -20.46
N ASP A 103 -17.27 13.57 -21.72
CA ASP A 103 -17.67 12.24 -22.15
C ASP A 103 -16.68 11.79 -23.20
N ASN A 104 -15.85 10.83 -22.82
CA ASN A 104 -14.73 10.38 -23.62
C ASN A 104 -14.77 8.85 -23.73
N LYS A 105 -14.00 8.34 -24.69
CA LYS A 105 -13.73 6.92 -24.83
C LYS A 105 -12.29 6.73 -25.28
N PHE A 106 -11.75 5.57 -24.98
CA PHE A 106 -10.41 5.19 -25.43
C PHE A 106 -10.49 3.84 -26.11
N ASP A 107 -9.77 3.70 -27.20
CA ASP A 107 -9.56 2.41 -27.86
C ASP A 107 -8.20 2.47 -28.54
N VAL A 108 -7.20 1.99 -27.82
CA VAL A 108 -5.80 2.05 -28.26
C VAL A 108 -5.23 0.65 -28.36
N SER A 109 -4.34 0.50 -29.32
CA SER A 109 -3.53 -0.71 -29.49
C SER A 109 -2.12 -0.32 -29.85
N GLY A 110 -1.16 -1.17 -29.54
CA GLY A 110 0.23 -0.87 -29.82
C GLY A 110 1.14 -2.02 -29.49
N HIS A 111 2.43 -1.75 -29.58
CA HIS A 111 3.44 -2.65 -29.08
C HIS A 111 4.59 -1.86 -28.47
N PHE A 112 5.30 -2.50 -27.55
CA PHE A 112 6.54 -1.97 -26.99
C PHE A 112 7.59 -3.06 -26.85
N LYS A 113 8.87 -2.67 -26.75
CA LYS A 113 9.97 -3.56 -26.43
C LYS A 113 10.40 -3.38 -24.98
N GLY A 114 10.41 -4.47 -24.23
CA GLY A 114 10.91 -4.49 -22.86
C GLY A 114 12.44 -4.35 -22.79
N PRO A 115 13.01 -4.38 -21.57
CA PRO A 115 14.46 -4.41 -21.38
C PRO A 115 15.15 -5.57 -22.12
N ASP A 116 14.44 -6.69 -22.28
CA ASP A 116 14.85 -7.89 -23.02
C ASP A 116 14.78 -7.73 -24.56
N GLN A 117 14.42 -6.55 -25.06
CA GLN A 117 14.24 -6.22 -26.47
C GLN A 117 13.14 -7.02 -27.18
N LYS A 118 12.33 -7.78 -26.46
CA LYS A 118 11.25 -8.58 -27.02
C LYS A 118 9.98 -7.75 -27.19
N PRO A 119 9.23 -7.92 -28.29
CA PRO A 119 7.99 -7.20 -28.50
C PRO A 119 6.90 -7.71 -27.55
N THR A 120 6.09 -6.78 -27.05
CA THR A 120 4.85 -7.05 -26.33
C THR A 120 3.75 -6.21 -26.97
N ASP A 121 2.74 -6.88 -27.50
CA ASP A 121 1.53 -6.25 -28.02
C ASP A 121 0.59 -5.91 -26.87
N PHE A 122 -0.15 -4.81 -26.99
CA PHE A 122 -1.17 -4.44 -26.00
C PHE A 122 -2.41 -3.86 -26.66
N THR A 123 -3.55 -4.01 -25.99
CA THR A 123 -4.76 -3.23 -26.22
C THR A 123 -5.30 -2.67 -24.91
N TYR A 124 -5.88 -1.48 -25.00
CA TYR A 124 -6.54 -0.83 -23.87
C TYR A 124 -7.75 -0.07 -24.39
N SER A 125 -8.92 -0.35 -23.84
CA SER A 125 -10.14 0.37 -24.18
C SER A 125 -11.00 0.69 -22.97
N ILE A 126 -11.71 1.82 -23.09
CA ILE A 126 -12.79 2.27 -22.21
C ILE A 126 -13.91 2.71 -23.14
N ALA A 127 -15.04 2.00 -23.13
CA ALA A 127 -16.12 2.30 -24.07
C ALA A 127 -16.82 3.63 -23.76
N SER A 128 -16.88 4.00 -22.48
CA SER A 128 -17.44 5.27 -22.00
C SER A 128 -16.73 5.69 -20.72
N LEU A 129 -16.31 6.95 -20.67
CA LEU A 129 -15.74 7.65 -19.53
C LEU A 129 -16.45 8.99 -19.40
N VAL A 130 -17.40 9.05 -18.47
CA VAL A 130 -18.21 10.26 -18.21
C VAL A 130 -17.78 10.84 -16.88
N TYR A 131 -17.59 12.15 -16.83
CA TYR A 131 -17.28 12.84 -15.59
C TYR A 131 -17.88 14.24 -15.55
N SER A 132 -18.13 14.69 -14.33
CA SER A 132 -18.55 16.06 -14.02
C SER A 132 -18.03 16.47 -12.65
N GLY A 133 -17.70 17.73 -12.45
CA GLY A 133 -17.24 18.21 -11.15
C GLY A 133 -17.20 19.73 -11.05
N VAL A 134 -16.92 20.20 -9.85
CA VAL A 134 -16.69 21.62 -9.54
C VAL A 134 -15.23 21.77 -9.13
N PHE A 135 -14.45 22.45 -9.95
CA PHE A 135 -13.06 22.78 -9.71
C PHE A 135 -12.93 24.11 -8.98
N ASP A 136 -12.05 24.16 -7.98
CA ASP A 136 -11.70 25.35 -7.22
C ASP A 136 -10.23 25.73 -7.46
N PRO A 137 -9.97 26.83 -8.20
CA PRO A 137 -8.62 27.33 -8.44
C PRO A 137 -7.84 27.74 -7.18
N ALA A 138 -8.51 28.02 -6.05
CA ALA A 138 -7.84 28.39 -4.80
C ALA A 138 -7.08 27.20 -4.19
N ILE A 139 -7.65 26.01 -4.29
CA ILE A 139 -7.02 24.75 -3.80
C ILE A 139 -6.45 23.90 -4.94
N SER A 140 -6.62 24.35 -6.18
CA SER A 140 -6.26 23.66 -7.42
C SER A 140 -6.75 22.21 -7.47
N TYR A 141 -7.97 21.99 -6.99
CA TYR A 141 -8.59 20.67 -6.87
C TYR A 141 -10.12 20.78 -6.88
N LEU A 142 -10.82 19.65 -6.84
CA LEU A 142 -12.27 19.59 -6.93
C LEU A 142 -12.97 19.78 -5.57
N ARG A 143 -14.02 20.60 -5.56
CA ARG A 143 -15.06 20.68 -4.51
C ARG A 143 -16.07 19.56 -4.60
N SER A 144 -16.33 19.08 -5.81
CA SER A 144 -17.12 17.88 -6.04
C SER A 144 -16.75 17.23 -7.36
N GLY A 145 -16.99 15.92 -7.47
CA GLY A 145 -16.75 15.17 -8.69
C GLY A 145 -17.59 13.89 -8.73
N THR A 146 -18.06 13.52 -9.91
CA THR A 146 -18.63 12.21 -10.22
C THR A 146 -17.95 11.71 -11.48
N PHE A 147 -17.48 10.46 -11.45
CA PHE A 147 -16.74 9.82 -12.53
C PHE A 147 -17.32 8.43 -12.74
N ALA A 148 -17.57 8.07 -13.99
CA ALA A 148 -18.07 6.75 -14.35
C ALA A 148 -17.33 6.23 -15.58
N ALA A 149 -16.90 4.98 -15.54
CA ALA A 149 -16.28 4.29 -16.67
C ALA A 149 -16.98 2.95 -16.92
N LYS A 150 -17.12 2.55 -18.19
CA LYS A 150 -17.79 1.31 -18.59
C LYS A 150 -16.99 0.52 -19.61
N ASP A 151 -17.14 -0.80 -19.53
CA ASP A 151 -16.55 -1.78 -20.44
C ASP A 151 -15.04 -1.56 -20.65
N ILE A 152 -14.30 -1.52 -19.55
CA ILE A 152 -12.84 -1.36 -19.60
C ILE A 152 -12.24 -2.71 -19.96
N LYS A 153 -11.35 -2.73 -20.95
CA LYS A 153 -10.65 -3.93 -21.39
C LYS A 153 -9.17 -3.66 -21.55
N ILE A 154 -8.37 -4.58 -21.06
CA ILE A 154 -6.92 -4.52 -21.13
C ILE A 154 -6.45 -5.87 -21.64
N SER A 155 -5.57 -5.88 -22.63
CA SER A 155 -4.83 -7.08 -22.98
C SER A 155 -3.38 -6.78 -23.25
N SER A 156 -2.52 -7.73 -22.93
CA SER A 156 -1.10 -7.67 -23.20
C SER A 156 -0.61 -9.05 -23.57
N LYS A 157 0.21 -9.16 -24.61
CA LYS A 157 0.76 -10.42 -25.09
C LYS A 157 2.22 -10.25 -25.48
N SER A 158 3.09 -10.98 -24.80
CA SER A 158 4.49 -11.16 -25.16
C SER A 158 4.73 -12.59 -25.67
N GLU A 159 5.97 -12.93 -25.99
CA GLU A 159 6.34 -14.32 -26.32
C GLU A 159 6.10 -15.29 -25.16
N THR A 160 6.19 -14.82 -23.91
CA THR A 160 6.21 -15.69 -22.73
C THR A 160 4.96 -15.59 -21.86
N GLU A 161 4.20 -14.50 -21.96
CA GLU A 161 3.09 -14.18 -21.08
C GLU A 161 1.95 -13.50 -21.84
N GLU A 162 0.71 -13.83 -21.47
CA GLU A 162 -0.50 -13.22 -21.96
C GLU A 162 -1.41 -12.87 -20.78
N VAL A 163 -1.90 -11.63 -20.77
CA VAL A 163 -2.78 -11.07 -19.74
C VAL A 163 -4.01 -10.48 -20.41
N HIS A 164 -5.19 -10.81 -19.90
CA HIS A 164 -6.47 -10.19 -20.27
C HIS A 164 -7.19 -9.74 -19.01
N ALA A 165 -7.64 -8.49 -18.97
CA ALA A 165 -8.45 -7.98 -17.88
C ALA A 165 -9.68 -7.25 -18.40
N THR A 166 -10.81 -7.41 -17.71
CA THR A 166 -12.06 -6.70 -18.00
C THR A 166 -12.69 -6.17 -16.74
N ILE A 167 -13.30 -5.00 -16.84
CA ILE A 167 -14.07 -4.36 -15.77
C ILE A 167 -15.36 -3.86 -16.38
N ALA A 168 -16.51 -4.32 -15.86
CA ALA A 168 -17.82 -3.98 -16.41
C ALA A 168 -18.16 -2.51 -16.18
N GLY A 169 -17.90 -2.02 -14.96
CA GLY A 169 -18.14 -0.62 -14.63
C GLY A 169 -17.34 -0.16 -13.41
N MET A 170 -17.02 1.13 -13.40
CA MET A 170 -16.50 1.86 -12.26
C MET A 170 -17.32 3.12 -12.05
N ASP A 171 -17.59 3.45 -10.79
CA ASP A 171 -18.21 4.71 -10.37
C ASP A 171 -17.41 5.30 -9.22
N GLN A 172 -17.13 6.60 -9.26
CA GLN A 172 -16.44 7.32 -8.20
C GLN A 172 -17.14 8.64 -7.91
N LYS A 173 -17.14 9.04 -6.64
CA LYS A 173 -17.58 10.35 -6.19
C LYS A 173 -16.54 10.96 -5.28
N LEU A 174 -16.41 12.27 -5.40
CA LEU A 174 -15.53 13.08 -4.57
C LEU A 174 -16.34 14.28 -4.07
N SER A 175 -16.11 14.66 -2.82
CA SER A 175 -16.56 15.94 -2.27
C SER A 175 -15.46 16.52 -1.39
N SER A 176 -15.33 17.84 -1.41
CA SER A 176 -14.46 18.56 -0.49
C SER A 176 -15.08 19.84 0.03
N SER A 177 -14.70 20.22 1.25
CA SER A 177 -15.20 21.39 1.95
C SER A 177 -14.10 22.04 2.77
N ASP A 178 -14.22 23.33 3.04
CA ASP A 178 -13.28 23.97 3.96
C ASP A 178 -13.36 23.33 5.34
N SER A 179 -12.20 23.03 5.90
CA SER A 179 -12.09 22.39 7.21
C SER A 179 -12.35 23.41 8.32
N ALA A 180 -12.89 22.94 9.45
CA ALA A 180 -13.10 23.78 10.64
C ALA A 180 -11.79 24.40 11.18
N GLY A 181 -10.64 23.82 10.84
CA GLY A 181 -9.31 24.36 11.21
C GLY A 181 -8.91 25.66 10.50
N GLY A 182 -9.63 26.09 9.45
CA GLY A 182 -9.32 27.33 8.71
C GLY A 182 -8.00 27.27 7.91
N ASN A 183 -7.47 28.44 7.53
CA ASN A 183 -6.16 28.60 6.87
C ASN A 183 -5.93 27.82 5.56
N GLY A 184 -6.99 27.62 4.76
CA GLY A 184 -6.90 26.89 3.49
C GLY A 184 -6.82 25.38 3.65
N ARG A 185 -7.21 24.86 4.82
CA ARG A 185 -7.37 23.43 5.07
C ARG A 185 -8.69 22.92 4.52
N VAL A 186 -8.67 21.72 3.96
CA VAL A 186 -9.79 21.12 3.25
C VAL A 186 -10.04 19.71 3.76
N ASP A 187 -11.31 19.37 3.96
CA ASP A 187 -11.77 18.02 4.23
C ASP A 187 -12.21 17.37 2.91
N PHE A 188 -11.84 16.11 2.69
CA PHE A 188 -12.14 15.31 1.50
C PHE A 188 -12.89 14.04 1.88
N VAL A 189 -13.87 13.68 1.06
CA VAL A 189 -14.53 12.37 1.10
C VAL A 189 -14.60 11.84 -0.33
N GLY A 190 -14.07 10.65 -0.53
CA GLY A 190 -14.09 9.90 -1.78
C GLY A 190 -14.78 8.56 -1.60
N THR A 191 -15.64 8.19 -2.54
CA THR A 191 -16.21 6.84 -2.61
C THR A 191 -16.00 6.29 -4.02
N GLY A 192 -15.78 4.99 -4.13
CA GLY A 192 -15.56 4.30 -5.38
C GLY A 192 -16.21 2.93 -5.37
N SER A 193 -16.69 2.49 -6.52
CA SER A 193 -17.14 1.13 -6.74
C SER A 193 -16.64 0.65 -8.10
N MET A 194 -16.30 -0.62 -8.19
CA MET A 194 -15.91 -1.33 -9.39
C MET A 194 -16.71 -2.64 -9.43
N SER A 195 -17.14 -3.06 -10.61
CA SER A 195 -17.95 -4.27 -10.79
C SER A 195 -17.44 -5.16 -11.92
N GLY A 196 -17.68 -6.46 -11.79
CA GLY A 196 -17.37 -7.45 -12.83
C GLY A 196 -15.89 -7.49 -13.20
N PHE A 197 -15.00 -7.39 -12.21
CA PHE A 197 -13.56 -7.52 -12.43
C PHE A 197 -13.21 -8.96 -12.76
N VAL A 198 -12.47 -9.14 -13.85
CA VAL A 198 -11.88 -10.41 -14.27
C VAL A 198 -10.48 -10.11 -14.78
N GLU A 199 -9.48 -10.84 -14.32
CA GLU A 199 -8.13 -10.85 -14.86
C GLU A 199 -7.70 -12.29 -15.10
N GLN A 200 -7.18 -12.58 -16.29
CA GLN A 200 -6.63 -13.87 -16.65
C GLN A 200 -5.17 -13.68 -17.05
N VAL A 201 -4.29 -14.43 -16.41
CA VAL A 201 -2.84 -14.43 -16.68
C VAL A 201 -2.45 -15.83 -17.11
N SER A 202 -1.61 -15.94 -18.15
CA SER A 202 -1.09 -17.21 -18.63
C SER A 202 0.31 -17.03 -19.22
N GLY A 203 1.09 -18.11 -19.31
CA GLY A 203 2.39 -18.07 -19.94
C GLY A 203 2.87 -19.44 -20.40
N LEU A 204 4.03 -19.50 -21.07
CA LEU A 204 4.55 -20.73 -21.67
C LEU A 204 4.72 -21.89 -20.67
N GLN A 205 5.04 -21.58 -19.42
CA GLN A 205 5.23 -22.54 -18.33
C GLN A 205 4.22 -22.33 -17.18
N MET A 206 3.26 -21.42 -17.37
CA MET A 206 2.27 -21.07 -16.36
C MET A 206 0.88 -21.29 -16.97
N PRO A 207 0.17 -22.36 -16.58
CA PRO A 207 -1.22 -22.54 -16.96
C PRO A 207 -2.08 -21.32 -16.59
N PRO A 208 -3.19 -21.08 -17.29
CA PRO A 208 -4.03 -19.91 -17.01
C PRO A 208 -4.49 -19.84 -15.55
N VAL A 209 -4.27 -18.69 -14.94
CA VAL A 209 -4.81 -18.31 -13.63
C VAL A 209 -5.79 -17.16 -13.83
N GLU A 210 -6.98 -17.29 -13.28
CA GLU A 210 -8.05 -16.31 -13.37
C GLU A 210 -8.38 -15.74 -11.99
N PHE A 211 -8.39 -14.43 -11.88
CA PHE A 211 -8.82 -13.65 -10.72
C PHE A 211 -10.17 -13.01 -11.05
N ARG A 212 -11.15 -13.12 -10.16
CA ARG A 212 -12.46 -12.48 -10.28
C ARG A 212 -12.86 -11.78 -8.99
N ALA A 213 -13.55 -10.66 -9.13
CA ALA A 213 -14.30 -10.03 -8.06
C ALA A 213 -15.65 -9.53 -8.59
N GLY A 214 -16.73 -9.87 -7.90
CA GLY A 214 -18.07 -9.39 -8.24
C GLY A 214 -18.17 -7.87 -8.13
N SER A 215 -17.64 -7.34 -7.02
CA SER A 215 -17.47 -5.89 -6.84
C SER A 215 -16.30 -5.54 -5.92
N ILE A 216 -15.71 -4.38 -6.12
CA ILE A 216 -14.77 -3.76 -5.17
C ILE A 216 -15.31 -2.38 -4.82
N ASN A 217 -15.49 -2.10 -3.53
CA ASN A 217 -15.93 -0.81 -3.04
C ASN A 217 -14.80 -0.18 -2.23
N ALA A 218 -14.62 1.12 -2.37
CA ALA A 218 -13.61 1.88 -1.65
C ALA A 218 -14.24 3.15 -1.06
N GLU A 219 -13.84 3.51 0.15
CA GLU A 219 -14.14 4.78 0.78
C GLU A 219 -12.85 5.37 1.34
N ALA A 220 -12.63 6.65 1.09
CA ALA A 220 -11.50 7.40 1.62
C ALA A 220 -11.99 8.72 2.22
N LYS A 221 -11.45 9.10 3.37
CA LYS A 221 -11.73 10.37 4.02
C LYS A 221 -10.45 10.98 4.54
N VAL A 222 -10.30 12.29 4.33
CA VAL A 222 -9.18 13.06 4.85
C VAL A 222 -9.74 14.32 5.48
N ASN A 223 -9.38 14.62 6.72
CA ASN A 223 -9.75 15.89 7.34
C ASN A 223 -8.52 16.77 7.57
N GLY A 224 -8.72 18.06 7.33
CA GLY A 224 -7.72 19.09 7.56
C GLY A 224 -6.48 18.92 6.69
N LEU A 225 -6.64 18.60 5.40
CA LEU A 225 -5.49 18.61 4.49
C LEU A 225 -5.10 20.07 4.18
N PRO A 226 -3.84 20.49 4.35
CA PRO A 226 -3.38 21.84 4.05
C PRO A 226 -3.16 22.03 2.54
N ALA A 227 -4.25 21.91 1.76
CA ALA A 227 -4.21 21.87 0.30
C ALA A 227 -3.52 23.11 -0.32
N LYS A 228 -3.75 24.28 0.27
CA LYS A 228 -3.09 25.53 -0.13
C LYS A 228 -1.57 25.44 0.06
N GLN A 229 -1.10 25.05 1.24
CA GLN A 229 0.34 24.96 1.54
C GLN A 229 1.01 23.87 0.69
N ILE A 230 0.34 22.74 0.46
CA ILE A 230 0.85 21.69 -0.44
C ILE A 230 1.05 22.22 -1.85
N ARG A 231 0.08 22.97 -2.38
CA ARG A 231 0.18 23.62 -3.68
C ARG A 231 1.36 24.60 -3.74
N GLU A 232 1.53 25.42 -2.71
CA GLU A 232 2.65 26.37 -2.63
C GLU A 232 4.02 25.66 -2.56
N MET A 233 4.13 24.56 -1.82
CA MET A 233 5.33 23.72 -1.79
C MET A 233 5.64 23.13 -3.17
N VAL A 234 4.63 22.61 -3.89
CA VAL A 234 4.83 22.06 -5.24
C VAL A 234 5.34 23.14 -6.19
N PHE A 235 4.72 24.32 -6.23
CA PHE A 235 5.21 25.40 -7.08
C PHE A 235 6.61 25.86 -6.70
N PHE A 236 6.90 25.94 -5.40
CA PHE A 236 8.24 26.28 -4.94
C PHE A 236 9.28 25.26 -5.43
N VAL A 237 9.03 23.95 -5.27
CA VAL A 237 9.96 22.92 -5.76
C VAL A 237 10.14 23.02 -7.27
N LEU A 238 9.04 23.19 -8.03
CA LEU A 238 9.08 23.32 -9.49
C LEU A 238 9.90 24.54 -9.95
N ASP A 239 9.78 25.68 -9.28
CA ASP A 239 10.51 26.90 -9.60
C ASP A 239 12.03 26.78 -9.34
N HIS A 240 12.47 25.77 -8.57
CA HIS A 240 13.87 25.58 -8.16
C HIS A 240 14.42 24.19 -8.55
N LEU A 241 13.77 23.45 -9.45
CA LEU A 241 14.18 22.08 -9.84
C LEU A 241 15.58 22.01 -10.47
N ASP A 242 16.00 23.08 -11.16
CA ASP A 242 17.29 23.15 -11.84
C ASP A 242 18.42 23.64 -10.91
N GLU A 243 18.11 23.95 -9.65
CA GLU A 243 19.10 24.38 -8.66
C GLU A 243 19.70 23.17 -7.94
N ASP A 244 21.02 23.01 -8.01
CA ASP A 244 21.74 21.93 -7.30
C ASP A 244 21.60 22.03 -5.77
N LYS A 245 21.39 23.25 -5.25
CA LYS A 245 21.24 23.56 -3.82
C LYS A 245 20.31 24.75 -3.63
N LEU A 246 19.47 24.69 -2.60
CA LEU A 246 18.66 25.83 -2.20
C LEU A 246 19.54 26.87 -1.49
N SER A 247 19.37 28.14 -1.86
CA SER A 247 19.90 29.26 -1.08
C SER A 247 19.36 29.22 0.36
N PRO A 248 20.05 29.82 1.34
CA PRO A 248 19.55 29.87 2.72
C PRO A 248 18.13 30.46 2.83
N GLU A 249 17.84 31.52 2.07
CA GLU A 249 16.51 32.15 2.03
C GLU A 249 15.43 31.19 1.45
N ASN A 250 15.77 30.46 0.39
CA ASN A 250 14.89 29.48 -0.22
C ASN A 250 14.66 28.26 0.67
N SER A 251 15.70 27.82 1.40
CA SER A 251 15.59 26.78 2.43
C SER A 251 14.64 27.22 3.55
N ASP A 252 14.80 28.44 4.07
CA ASP A 252 13.92 28.99 5.11
C ASP A 252 12.47 29.14 4.62
N LYS A 253 12.28 29.55 3.37
CA LYS A 253 10.95 29.65 2.75
C LYS A 253 10.27 28.29 2.62
N LEU A 254 10.99 27.26 2.16
CA LEU A 254 10.48 25.89 2.10
C LEU A 254 10.12 25.38 3.49
N LYS A 255 10.99 25.58 4.49
CA LYS A 255 10.70 25.25 5.90
C LYS A 255 9.46 25.97 6.41
N GLY A 256 9.25 27.24 6.03
CA GLY A 256 8.04 27.99 6.33
C GLY A 256 6.78 27.31 5.81
N PHE A 257 6.76 26.90 4.53
CA PHE A 257 5.63 26.17 3.95
C PHE A 257 5.37 24.83 4.64
N VAL A 258 6.43 24.08 4.94
CA VAL A 258 6.29 22.80 5.65
C VAL A 258 5.72 23.05 7.05
N LYS A 259 6.23 24.04 7.79
CA LYS A 259 5.73 24.40 9.13
C LYS A 259 4.25 24.76 9.13
N GLU A 260 3.80 25.55 8.15
CA GLU A 260 2.39 25.92 8.02
C GLU A 260 1.49 24.75 7.61
N ALA A 261 2.05 23.71 6.98
CA ALA A 261 1.31 22.51 6.62
C ALA A 261 1.04 21.59 7.84
N PHE A 262 1.87 21.65 8.89
CA PHE A 262 1.69 20.79 10.07
C PHE A 262 0.53 21.23 10.97
N PRO A 263 -0.23 20.27 11.55
CA PRO A 263 -0.15 18.83 11.30
C PRO A 263 -0.73 18.45 9.94
N LEU A 264 -0.08 17.60 9.14
CA LEU A 264 -0.47 17.34 7.74
C LEU A 264 -1.93 16.91 7.54
N LEU A 265 -2.54 16.28 8.54
CA LEU A 265 -3.95 15.90 8.58
C LEU A 265 -4.38 15.63 10.03
N THR A 266 -5.68 15.67 10.29
CA THR A 266 -6.26 15.26 11.59
C THR A 266 -6.95 13.91 11.52
N LEU A 267 -7.35 13.51 10.31
CA LEU A 267 -7.95 12.21 10.01
C LEU A 267 -7.52 11.79 8.61
N PHE A 268 -7.13 10.54 8.47
CA PHE A 268 -7.11 9.81 7.23
C PHE A 268 -7.81 8.48 7.50
N SER A 269 -8.78 8.08 6.68
CA SER A 269 -9.35 6.74 6.75
C SER A 269 -9.59 6.19 5.36
N GLU A 270 -9.24 4.94 5.15
CA GLU A 270 -9.46 4.20 3.92
C GLU A 270 -10.12 2.87 4.27
N THR A 271 -11.15 2.48 3.52
CA THR A 271 -11.78 1.17 3.62
C THR A 271 -11.97 0.60 2.23
N ILE A 272 -11.55 -0.65 2.02
CA ILE A 272 -11.75 -1.39 0.78
C ILE A 272 -12.50 -2.67 1.10
N GLY A 273 -13.60 -2.92 0.39
CA GLY A 273 -14.38 -4.15 0.46
C GLY A 273 -14.42 -4.85 -0.90
N VAL A 274 -14.01 -6.11 -0.95
CA VAL A 274 -14.06 -6.97 -2.13
C VAL A 274 -15.14 -8.03 -1.91
N ASN A 275 -16.11 -8.09 -2.80
CA ASN A 275 -17.17 -9.11 -2.79
C ASN A 275 -16.92 -10.14 -3.88
N ASP A 276 -17.20 -11.40 -3.56
CA ASP A 276 -17.10 -12.55 -4.46
C ASP A 276 -15.68 -12.68 -5.06
N LEU A 277 -14.65 -12.59 -4.22
CA LEU A 277 -13.27 -12.80 -4.62
C LEU A 277 -13.05 -14.28 -4.96
N THR A 278 -12.54 -14.56 -6.14
CA THR A 278 -12.22 -15.91 -6.60
C THR A 278 -10.89 -15.91 -7.33
N VAL A 279 -10.07 -16.93 -7.06
CA VAL A 279 -8.88 -17.29 -7.82
C VAL A 279 -9.08 -18.70 -8.35
N SER A 280 -9.00 -18.89 -9.66
CA SER A 280 -9.17 -20.19 -10.32
C SER A 280 -7.93 -20.53 -11.15
N SER A 281 -7.50 -21.78 -11.10
CA SER A 281 -6.41 -22.30 -11.92
C SER A 281 -6.64 -23.80 -12.19
N GLU A 282 -5.79 -24.42 -13.00
CA GLU A 282 -5.79 -25.88 -13.13
C GLU A 282 -5.55 -26.61 -11.79
N MET A 283 -4.86 -25.94 -10.85
CA MET A 283 -4.57 -26.49 -9.52
C MET A 283 -5.73 -26.36 -8.54
N GLY A 284 -6.86 -25.79 -8.93
CA GLY A 284 -8.03 -25.61 -8.09
C GLY A 284 -8.54 -24.17 -8.03
N LYS A 285 -9.54 -23.98 -7.18
CA LYS A 285 -10.29 -22.74 -7.02
C LYS A 285 -10.36 -22.37 -5.55
N GLY A 286 -10.06 -21.13 -5.21
CA GLY A 286 -10.23 -20.60 -3.85
C GLY A 286 -10.74 -19.17 -3.86
N GLY A 287 -11.10 -18.66 -2.70
CA GLY A 287 -11.64 -17.32 -2.60
C GLY A 287 -12.31 -17.02 -1.27
N ALA A 288 -13.01 -15.89 -1.24
CA ALA A 288 -13.82 -15.46 -0.10
C ALA A 288 -15.07 -14.73 -0.61
N LYS A 289 -16.20 -14.88 0.08
CA LYS A 289 -17.44 -14.16 -0.26
C LYS A 289 -17.28 -12.67 -0.01
N ALA A 290 -16.61 -12.31 1.08
CA ALA A 290 -16.28 -10.95 1.43
C ALA A 290 -14.85 -10.88 1.96
N PHE A 291 -14.09 -9.88 1.51
CA PHE A 291 -12.78 -9.51 2.04
C PHE A 291 -12.78 -8.00 2.31
N GLY A 292 -12.28 -7.59 3.47
CA GLY A 292 -12.23 -6.20 3.89
C GLY A 292 -10.82 -5.80 4.31
N TYR A 293 -10.48 -4.55 4.01
CA TYR A 293 -9.27 -3.86 4.43
C TYR A 293 -9.66 -2.49 4.99
N ASN A 294 -9.05 -2.08 6.09
CA ASN A 294 -9.22 -0.73 6.64
C ASN A 294 -7.89 -0.17 7.14
N LEU A 295 -7.70 1.12 6.92
CA LEU A 295 -6.57 1.90 7.41
C LEU A 295 -7.11 3.20 8.00
N ALA A 296 -6.62 3.60 9.17
CA ALA A 296 -7.01 4.85 9.81
C ALA A 296 -5.80 5.52 10.46
N ILE A 297 -5.73 6.85 10.36
CA ILE A 297 -4.79 7.70 11.09
C ILE A 297 -5.62 8.83 11.68
N ASP A 298 -5.73 8.92 12.99
CA ASP A 298 -6.59 9.89 13.66
C ASP A 298 -6.08 10.29 15.04
N GLY A 299 -6.49 11.48 15.51
CA GLY A 299 -6.14 12.00 16.83
C GLY A 299 -5.60 13.43 16.81
N PRO A 300 -5.09 13.94 17.94
CA PRO A 300 -4.29 15.15 17.96
C PRO A 300 -2.85 14.86 17.51
N SER A 301 -2.12 15.86 17.01
CA SER A 301 -0.78 15.69 16.43
C SER A 301 0.28 15.16 17.39
N ASP A 302 0.06 15.31 18.69
CA ASP A 302 0.93 14.85 19.76
C ASP A 302 0.50 13.49 20.33
N ALA A 303 -0.58 12.88 19.81
CA ALA A 303 -1.03 11.55 20.22
C ALA A 303 -1.84 10.87 19.10
N MET A 304 -1.27 10.82 17.89
CA MET A 304 -1.90 10.17 16.75
C MET A 304 -2.01 8.66 16.96
N ARG A 305 -3.09 8.08 16.43
CA ARG A 305 -3.32 6.65 16.36
C ARG A 305 -3.23 6.21 14.91
N PHE A 306 -2.40 5.22 14.64
CA PHE A 306 -2.44 4.44 13.40
C PHE A 306 -3.25 3.16 13.64
N GLY A 307 -4.20 2.85 12.78
CA GLY A 307 -5.03 1.65 12.86
C GLY A 307 -5.07 0.92 11.53
N PHE A 308 -4.94 -0.39 11.56
CA PHE A 308 -4.99 -1.28 10.41
C PHE A 308 -5.94 -2.43 10.71
N GLY A 309 -6.72 -2.86 9.73
CA GLY A 309 -7.50 -4.08 9.85
C GLY A 309 -7.68 -4.80 8.52
N MET A 310 -7.84 -6.12 8.61
CA MET A 310 -8.20 -7.00 7.51
C MET A 310 -9.20 -8.04 7.99
N ASN A 311 -10.16 -8.40 7.13
CA ASN A 311 -11.10 -9.47 7.43
C ASN A 311 -11.48 -10.24 6.16
N ALA A 312 -11.87 -11.51 6.34
CA ALA A 312 -12.35 -12.37 5.28
C ALA A 312 -13.46 -13.27 5.81
N GLN A 313 -14.50 -13.49 4.99
CA GLN A 313 -15.68 -14.28 5.34
C GLN A 313 -16.01 -15.28 4.23
N GLU A 314 -16.52 -16.44 4.65
CA GLU A 314 -16.83 -17.58 3.78
C GLU A 314 -15.65 -17.94 2.86
N ILE A 315 -14.46 -18.02 3.45
CA ILE A 315 -13.25 -18.45 2.78
C ILE A 315 -13.45 -19.90 2.31
N ASN A 316 -13.12 -20.17 1.05
CA ASN A 316 -13.16 -21.49 0.47
C ASN A 316 -11.88 -21.79 -0.30
N LEU A 317 -11.52 -23.07 -0.33
CA LEU A 317 -10.43 -23.60 -1.12
C LEU A 317 -10.79 -25.01 -1.57
N ASP A 318 -10.89 -25.20 -2.87
CA ASP A 318 -11.12 -26.47 -3.54
C ASP A 318 -9.90 -26.76 -4.41
N THR A 319 -9.01 -27.62 -3.92
CA THR A 319 -7.78 -28.01 -4.62
C THR A 319 -7.46 -29.48 -4.35
N PRO A 320 -7.05 -30.25 -5.38
CA PRO A 320 -6.57 -31.62 -5.18
C PRO A 320 -5.29 -31.69 -4.34
N LEU A 321 -4.58 -30.57 -4.15
CA LEU A 321 -3.38 -30.51 -3.31
C LEU A 321 -3.69 -30.52 -1.81
N MET A 322 -4.92 -30.20 -1.41
CA MET A 322 -5.32 -30.18 0.00
C MET A 322 -5.86 -31.57 0.37
N PRO A 323 -5.19 -32.33 1.24
CA PRO A 323 -5.71 -33.61 1.66
C PRO A 323 -7.04 -33.40 2.40
N ALA A 324 -8.04 -34.22 2.08
CA ALA A 324 -9.39 -34.08 2.62
C ALA A 324 -9.43 -34.06 4.16
N THR A 325 -8.47 -34.75 4.80
CA THR A 325 -8.32 -34.80 6.25
C THR A 325 -8.08 -33.43 6.88
N TYR A 326 -7.36 -32.50 6.22
CA TYR A 326 -7.06 -31.17 6.77
C TYR A 326 -8.11 -30.10 6.41
N SER A 327 -9.07 -30.41 5.52
CA SER A 327 -10.07 -29.45 5.03
C SER A 327 -10.90 -28.82 6.15
N ALA A 328 -11.18 -29.55 7.23
CA ALA A 328 -11.97 -29.07 8.36
C ALA A 328 -11.26 -27.96 9.18
N PHE A 329 -9.92 -27.88 9.09
CA PHE A 329 -9.09 -26.88 9.77
C PHE A 329 -8.91 -25.61 8.96
N MET A 330 -9.32 -25.59 7.69
CA MET A 330 -9.24 -24.38 6.88
C MET A 330 -10.11 -23.28 7.51
N PRO A 331 -9.56 -22.07 7.73
CA PRO A 331 -10.36 -20.97 8.20
C PRO A 331 -11.48 -20.69 7.19
N THR A 332 -12.72 -20.57 7.68
CA THR A 332 -13.86 -20.05 6.92
C THR A 332 -14.02 -18.54 7.14
N SER A 333 -13.42 -17.99 8.20
CA SER A 333 -13.35 -16.55 8.43
C SER A 333 -12.14 -16.17 9.25
N PHE A 334 -11.65 -14.95 9.03
CA PHE A 334 -10.56 -14.34 9.76
C PHE A 334 -10.81 -12.83 9.94
N ASP A 335 -10.37 -12.26 11.05
CA ASP A 335 -10.41 -10.82 11.34
C ASP A 335 -9.14 -10.48 12.12
N PHE A 336 -8.38 -9.51 11.65
CA PHE A 336 -7.18 -9.02 12.30
C PHE A 336 -7.19 -7.52 12.32
N GLN A 337 -6.94 -6.97 13.50
CA GLN A 337 -6.86 -5.54 13.75
C GLN A 337 -5.59 -5.26 14.55
N LEU A 338 -4.87 -4.23 14.14
CA LEU A 338 -3.67 -3.73 14.77
C LEU A 338 -3.80 -2.22 14.94
N ALA A 339 -3.28 -1.68 16.04
CA ALA A 339 -3.16 -0.25 16.20
C ALA A 339 -1.88 0.17 16.94
N LEU A 340 -1.37 1.33 16.56
CA LEU A 340 -0.23 2.02 17.18
C LEU A 340 -0.74 3.38 17.70
N PRO A 341 -1.19 3.47 18.96
CA PRO A 341 -1.61 4.74 19.54
C PRO A 341 -0.41 5.58 19.99
N ASN A 342 -0.69 6.84 20.32
CA ASN A 342 0.25 7.77 20.99
C ASN A 342 1.50 8.13 20.17
N LEU A 343 1.39 8.17 18.84
CA LEU A 343 2.46 8.65 17.96
C LEU A 343 2.57 10.18 18.03
N ASP A 344 3.76 10.68 18.34
CA ASP A 344 4.03 12.10 18.54
C ASP A 344 4.54 12.77 17.24
N PHE A 345 3.62 13.04 16.33
CA PHE A 345 3.91 13.73 15.07
C PHE A 345 4.27 15.21 15.27
N ALA A 346 3.88 15.82 16.40
CA ALA A 346 4.30 17.16 16.77
C ALA A 346 5.83 17.21 17.02
N SER A 347 6.33 16.32 17.88
CA SER A 347 7.77 16.19 18.15
C SER A 347 8.57 15.80 16.90
N PHE A 348 8.01 14.93 16.05
CA PHE A 348 8.61 14.61 14.75
C PHE A 348 8.68 15.84 13.83
N GLY A 349 7.60 16.62 13.74
CA GLY A 349 7.57 17.87 12.97
C GLY A 349 8.61 18.88 13.45
N ASP A 350 8.76 19.06 14.75
CA ASP A 350 9.78 19.94 15.33
C ASP A 350 11.21 19.51 14.95
N ALA A 351 11.48 18.20 14.98
CA ALA A 351 12.76 17.65 14.57
C ALA A 351 13.02 17.82 13.07
N LEU A 352 11.99 17.66 12.24
CA LEU A 352 12.07 17.92 10.80
C LEU A 352 12.39 19.41 10.53
N MET A 353 11.80 20.34 11.29
CA MET A 353 12.09 21.78 11.14
C MET A 353 13.53 22.14 11.54
N ALA A 354 14.11 21.41 12.49
CA ALA A 354 15.48 21.60 12.94
C ALA A 354 16.54 21.04 11.97
N ALA A 355 16.16 20.11 11.08
CA ALA A 355 17.07 19.50 10.11
C ALA A 355 17.57 20.51 9.06
N ASP A 356 18.82 20.36 8.60
CA ASP A 356 19.33 21.10 7.45
C ASP A 356 19.00 20.35 6.16
N PHE A 357 18.19 20.96 5.28
CA PHE A 357 17.76 20.34 4.03
C PHE A 357 18.86 20.32 2.95
N ASN A 358 20.01 20.95 3.22
CA ASN A 358 21.19 20.86 2.36
C ASN A 358 22.20 19.78 2.82
N ASP A 359 21.94 19.08 3.93
CA ASP A 359 22.84 18.04 4.45
C ASP A 359 22.73 16.74 3.61
N PRO A 360 23.85 16.26 3.02
CA PRO A 360 23.86 15.06 2.19
C PRO A 360 23.72 13.73 2.96
N ALA A 361 23.64 13.72 4.29
CA ALA A 361 23.54 12.48 5.10
C ALA A 361 22.16 12.27 5.78
N PRO A 362 21.06 12.12 5.01
CA PRO A 362 19.70 12.06 5.55
C PRO A 362 19.38 10.78 6.33
N GLU A 363 20.13 9.68 6.17
CA GLU A 363 19.78 8.38 6.77
C GLU A 363 19.92 8.36 8.29
N LYS A 364 21.05 8.82 8.84
CA LYS A 364 21.26 8.88 10.30
C LYS A 364 20.34 9.90 10.96
N THR A 365 20.11 11.03 10.29
CA THR A 365 19.17 12.06 10.72
C THR A 365 17.74 11.52 10.70
N GLY A 366 17.38 10.71 9.69
CA GLY A 366 16.07 10.07 9.56
C GLY A 366 15.75 9.09 10.70
N GLU A 367 16.71 8.25 11.10
CA GLU A 367 16.53 7.33 12.22
C GLU A 367 16.29 8.11 13.53
N GLU A 368 17.14 9.10 13.83
CA GLU A 368 16.98 9.93 15.03
C GLU A 368 15.69 10.76 15.03
N MET A 369 15.25 11.24 13.87
CA MET A 369 13.95 11.88 13.71
C MET A 369 12.80 10.89 13.96
N SER A 370 12.87 9.68 13.41
CA SER A 370 11.81 8.67 13.59
C SER A 370 11.58 8.30 15.06
N LYS A 371 12.65 8.30 15.88
CA LYS A 371 12.57 8.09 17.34
C LYS A 371 11.67 9.12 18.03
N LYS A 372 11.51 10.32 17.45
CA LYS A 372 10.62 11.38 18.00
C LYS A 372 9.14 11.07 17.89
N LEU A 373 8.74 10.10 17.06
CA LEU A 373 7.36 9.60 17.04
C LEU A 373 6.99 8.86 18.33
N PHE A 374 7.97 8.39 19.09
CA PHE A 374 7.77 7.59 20.30
C PHE A 374 8.07 8.43 21.53
N ARG A 375 7.04 8.99 22.16
CA ARG A 375 7.18 9.80 23.38
C ARG A 375 7.90 9.01 24.46
N ASP A 376 8.94 9.61 25.04
CA ASP A 376 9.84 8.98 26.02
C ASP A 376 10.49 7.66 25.54
N GLY A 377 10.58 7.47 24.22
CA GLY A 377 11.06 6.24 23.59
C GLY A 377 10.10 5.05 23.75
N ARG A 378 8.82 5.29 24.09
CA ARG A 378 7.84 4.22 24.32
C ARG A 378 7.00 3.93 23.08
N LEU A 379 6.84 2.64 22.80
CA LEU A 379 5.95 2.11 21.78
C LEU A 379 4.81 1.35 22.45
N THR A 380 3.59 1.58 21.99
CA THR A 380 2.43 0.75 22.30
C THR A 380 1.93 0.12 21.02
N VAL A 381 1.70 -1.19 21.04
CA VAL A 381 1.06 -1.95 19.96
C VAL A 381 -0.18 -2.61 20.54
N GLU A 382 -1.33 -2.32 19.96
CA GLU A 382 -2.60 -2.94 20.31
C GLU A 382 -3.00 -3.93 19.22
N PHE A 383 -3.56 -5.06 19.63
CA PHE A 383 -4.27 -6.01 18.78
C PHE A 383 -5.74 -6.02 19.25
N PRO A 384 -6.57 -5.06 18.80
CA PRO A 384 -7.96 -4.97 19.26
C PRO A 384 -8.77 -6.23 18.98
N LYS A 385 -8.42 -6.96 17.92
CA LYS A 385 -9.05 -8.22 17.56
C LYS A 385 -8.13 -9.05 16.66
N ILE A 386 -7.94 -10.31 17.01
CA ILE A 386 -7.50 -11.36 16.10
C ILE A 386 -8.50 -12.50 16.26
N SER A 387 -9.17 -12.91 15.19
CA SER A 387 -10.10 -14.03 15.24
C SER A 387 -9.92 -14.93 14.03
N ALA A 388 -10.05 -16.23 14.27
CA ALA A 388 -10.02 -17.24 13.22
C ALA A 388 -11.05 -18.33 13.55
N LYS A 389 -11.82 -18.73 12.54
CA LYS A 389 -12.83 -19.76 12.68
C LYS A 389 -12.76 -20.74 11.53
N SER A 390 -12.88 -22.02 11.83
CA SER A 390 -13.02 -23.13 10.89
C SER A 390 -14.20 -24.02 11.27
N GLN A 391 -14.27 -25.22 10.70
CA GLN A 391 -15.25 -26.21 11.13
C GLN A 391 -14.92 -26.80 12.50
N VAL A 392 -13.66 -26.76 12.93
CA VAL A 392 -13.20 -27.47 14.14
C VAL A 392 -12.61 -26.57 15.22
N TYR A 393 -12.32 -25.29 14.93
CA TYR A 393 -11.90 -24.31 15.93
C TYR A 393 -12.61 -22.97 15.73
N ASP A 394 -12.68 -22.19 16.80
CA ASP A 394 -13.19 -20.83 16.83
C ASP A 394 -12.46 -20.09 17.96
N VAL A 395 -11.56 -19.19 17.59
CA VAL A 395 -10.62 -18.52 18.51
C VAL A 395 -10.69 -17.01 18.31
N ASP A 396 -10.77 -16.28 19.42
CA ASP A 396 -10.64 -14.83 19.49
C ASP A 396 -9.44 -14.47 20.39
N MET A 397 -8.69 -13.44 20.04
CA MET A 397 -7.60 -12.89 20.84
C MET A 397 -7.65 -11.37 20.82
N THR A 398 -7.40 -10.76 21.97
CA THR A 398 -7.06 -9.34 22.09
C THR A 398 -5.72 -9.20 22.80
N GLY A 399 -5.00 -8.12 22.54
CA GLY A 399 -3.74 -7.89 23.23
C GLY A 399 -3.22 -6.47 23.17
N LYS A 400 -2.26 -6.18 24.05
CA LYS A 400 -1.54 -4.93 24.15
C LYS A 400 -0.10 -5.22 24.54
N ILE A 401 0.84 -4.68 23.77
CA ILE A 401 2.27 -4.71 24.04
C ILE A 401 2.72 -3.28 24.29
N GLU A 402 3.45 -3.06 25.38
CA GLU A 402 4.12 -1.80 25.65
C GLU A 402 5.61 -2.06 25.81
N GLY A 403 6.46 -1.29 25.17
CA GLY A 403 7.91 -1.45 25.30
C GLY A 403 8.66 -0.16 24.99
N ARG A 404 9.99 -0.23 25.06
CA ARG A 404 10.86 0.86 24.59
C ARG A 404 11.43 0.55 23.21
N VAL A 405 11.59 1.56 22.38
CA VAL A 405 12.17 1.41 21.03
C VAL A 405 13.70 1.22 21.06
N ASP A 406 14.34 1.54 22.18
CA ASP A 406 15.79 1.41 22.40
C ASP A 406 16.18 0.16 23.20
N SER A 407 15.22 -0.71 23.55
CA SER A 407 15.47 -1.93 24.34
C SER A 407 14.59 -3.09 23.88
N GLN A 408 15.22 -4.26 23.69
CA GLN A 408 14.50 -5.51 23.40
C GLN A 408 14.03 -6.23 24.68
N LYS A 409 14.54 -5.84 25.85
CA LYS A 409 14.25 -6.50 27.14
C LYS A 409 13.20 -5.74 27.97
N ASP A 410 13.00 -4.45 27.73
CA ASP A 410 12.01 -3.64 28.48
C ASP A 410 10.67 -3.60 27.73
N TYR A 411 9.85 -4.64 27.94
CA TYR A 411 8.49 -4.71 27.44
C TYR A 411 7.54 -5.39 28.44
N SER A 412 6.25 -5.08 28.29
CA SER A 412 5.15 -5.79 28.96
C SER A 412 4.09 -6.15 27.93
N MET A 413 3.38 -7.24 28.19
CA MET A 413 2.28 -7.70 27.35
C MET A 413 1.08 -8.06 28.22
N GLU A 414 -0.10 -7.70 27.75
CA GLU A 414 -1.39 -8.20 28.23
C GLU A 414 -2.12 -8.79 27.04
N ALA A 415 -2.63 -10.02 27.15
CA ALA A 415 -3.40 -10.66 26.10
C ALA A 415 -4.53 -11.51 26.68
N THR A 416 -5.68 -11.50 26.03
CA THR A 416 -6.78 -12.42 26.35
C THR A 416 -7.02 -13.31 25.14
N ILE A 417 -6.95 -14.62 25.34
CA ILE A 417 -7.31 -15.64 24.34
C ILE A 417 -8.62 -16.30 24.78
N LEU A 418 -9.57 -16.41 23.86
CA LEU A 418 -10.84 -17.11 24.03
C LEU A 418 -10.96 -18.19 22.96
N ALA A 419 -11.29 -19.41 23.36
CA ALA A 419 -11.56 -20.52 22.44
C ALA A 419 -12.96 -21.09 22.70
N ARG A 420 -13.80 -21.15 21.67
CA ARG A 420 -15.07 -21.88 21.66
C ARG A 420 -14.80 -23.32 21.23
N ASP A 421 -15.53 -24.27 21.82
CA ASP A 421 -15.49 -25.69 21.47
C ASP A 421 -14.08 -26.31 21.42
N LEU A 422 -13.17 -25.92 22.33
CA LEU A 422 -11.78 -26.41 22.32
C LEU A 422 -11.67 -27.94 22.34
N ASP A 423 -12.61 -28.63 22.99
CA ASP A 423 -12.69 -30.10 22.97
C ASP A 423 -12.92 -30.68 21.58
N LYS A 424 -13.70 -29.98 20.75
CA LYS A 424 -13.89 -30.33 19.34
C LYS A 424 -12.58 -30.19 18.56
N THR A 425 -11.82 -29.12 18.81
CA THR A 425 -10.49 -28.92 18.22
C THR A 425 -9.55 -30.06 18.61
N ILE A 426 -9.47 -30.40 19.91
CA ILE A 426 -8.62 -31.48 20.41
C ILE A 426 -9.01 -32.81 19.76
N ALA A 427 -10.30 -33.15 19.73
CA ALA A 427 -10.78 -34.39 19.12
C ALA A 427 -10.44 -34.47 17.62
N ALA A 428 -10.57 -33.35 16.88
CA ALA A 428 -10.21 -33.31 15.47
C ALA A 428 -8.70 -33.53 15.25
N ILE A 429 -7.84 -32.96 16.10
CA ILE A 429 -6.38 -33.17 16.02
C ILE A 429 -6.02 -34.62 16.38
N GLN A 430 -6.67 -35.20 17.40
CA GLN A 430 -6.47 -36.61 17.77
C GLN A 430 -6.87 -37.56 16.65
N GLU A 431 -7.93 -37.25 15.90
CA GLU A 431 -8.33 -38.03 14.73
C GLU A 431 -7.26 -37.96 13.63
N LEU A 432 -6.74 -36.75 13.35
CA LEU A 432 -5.64 -36.58 12.40
C LEU A 432 -4.37 -37.31 12.85
N ALA A 433 -4.10 -37.35 14.16
CA ALA A 433 -2.93 -37.99 14.73
C ALA A 433 -2.87 -39.52 14.49
N LYS A 434 -3.99 -40.14 14.11
CA LYS A 434 -4.02 -41.55 13.66
C LYS A 434 -3.31 -41.76 12.32
N THR A 435 -3.31 -40.73 11.47
CA THR A 435 -2.69 -40.74 10.14
C THR A 435 -1.39 -39.95 10.08
N ASP A 436 -1.20 -39.02 11.02
CA ASP A 436 -0.01 -38.17 11.14
C ASP A 436 0.48 -38.16 12.60
N PRO A 437 1.37 -39.10 12.98
CA PRO A 437 1.76 -39.32 14.37
C PRO A 437 2.38 -38.10 15.07
N ASP A 438 2.94 -37.14 14.33
CA ASP A 438 3.54 -35.92 14.89
C ASP A 438 2.48 -35.04 15.58
N LEU A 439 1.22 -35.14 15.15
CA LEU A 439 0.09 -34.41 15.75
C LEU A 439 -0.31 -34.92 17.14
N ASN A 440 0.20 -36.09 17.58
CA ASN A 440 0.00 -36.55 18.96
C ASN A 440 0.60 -35.55 19.96
N GLN A 441 1.81 -35.05 19.68
CA GLN A 441 2.47 -34.06 20.55
C GLN A 441 1.68 -32.74 20.60
N VAL A 442 1.12 -32.33 19.45
CA VAL A 442 0.27 -31.14 19.35
C VAL A 442 -1.00 -31.31 20.19
N SER A 443 -1.68 -32.47 20.07
CA SER A 443 -2.88 -32.75 20.88
C SER A 443 -2.56 -32.73 22.38
N PHE A 444 -1.48 -33.37 22.82
CA PHE A 444 -1.09 -33.38 24.23
C PHE A 444 -0.75 -31.96 24.71
N GLY A 445 -0.05 -31.17 23.89
CA GLY A 445 0.25 -29.77 24.17
C GLY A 445 -1.01 -28.94 24.41
N ILE A 446 -2.00 -29.04 23.51
CA ILE A 446 -3.27 -28.31 23.65
C ILE A 446 -4.05 -28.77 24.89
N MET A 447 -4.05 -30.06 25.22
CA MET A 447 -4.66 -30.55 26.46
C MET A 447 -3.98 -29.98 27.71
N MET A 448 -2.65 -29.85 27.72
CA MET A 448 -1.93 -29.18 28.81
C MET A 448 -2.31 -27.70 28.90
N VAL A 449 -2.35 -26.98 27.77
CA VAL A 449 -2.76 -25.58 27.71
C VAL A 449 -4.21 -25.39 28.21
N LYS A 450 -5.12 -26.29 27.82
CA LYS A 450 -6.51 -26.32 28.32
C LYS A 450 -6.56 -26.41 29.85
N GLY A 451 -5.63 -27.14 30.48
CA GLY A 451 -5.55 -27.24 31.94
C GLY A 451 -5.35 -25.91 32.66
N PHE A 452 -4.81 -24.89 31.99
CA PHE A 452 -4.65 -23.54 32.53
C PHE A 452 -5.82 -22.60 32.24
N ALA A 453 -6.81 -23.03 31.44
CA ALA A 453 -7.93 -22.20 31.03
C ALA A 453 -8.93 -21.97 32.18
N LYS A 454 -9.49 -20.78 32.27
CA LYS A 454 -10.79 -20.55 32.94
C LYS A 454 -11.90 -20.92 31.97
N THR A 455 -13.04 -21.38 32.49
CA THR A 455 -14.25 -21.55 31.69
C THR A 455 -15.18 -20.38 31.96
N ASP A 456 -15.47 -19.59 30.93
CA ASP A 456 -16.44 -18.49 31.00
C ASP A 456 -17.87 -19.04 31.13
N ALA A 457 -18.82 -18.20 31.55
CA ALA A 457 -20.21 -18.60 31.78
C ALA A 457 -20.91 -19.16 30.53
N ASP A 458 -20.42 -18.80 29.34
CA ASP A 458 -20.91 -19.30 28.05
C ASP A 458 -20.17 -20.57 27.57
N GLY A 459 -19.32 -21.17 28.41
CA GLY A 459 -18.60 -22.40 28.14
C GLY A 459 -17.27 -22.25 27.41
N ARG A 460 -16.84 -21.02 27.10
CA ARG A 460 -15.56 -20.77 26.41
C ARG A 460 -14.35 -20.97 27.31
N SER A 461 -13.27 -21.49 26.75
CA SER A 461 -11.96 -21.53 27.41
C SER A 461 -11.28 -20.18 27.29
N ARG A 462 -10.82 -19.62 28.42
CA ARG A 462 -10.21 -18.29 28.53
C ARG A 462 -8.82 -18.35 29.16
N TRP A 463 -7.89 -17.63 28.56
CA TRP A 463 -6.56 -17.37 29.12
C TRP A 463 -6.30 -15.86 29.10
N ASP A 464 -6.16 -15.27 30.28
CA ASP A 464 -5.59 -13.93 30.43
C ASP A 464 -4.08 -14.06 30.69
N ILE A 465 -3.27 -13.67 29.73
CA ILE A 465 -1.82 -13.79 29.75
C ILE A 465 -1.23 -12.42 30.05
N SER A 466 -0.40 -12.33 31.08
CA SER A 466 0.40 -11.13 31.35
C SER A 466 1.89 -11.46 31.36
N VAL A 467 2.67 -10.57 30.74
CA VAL A 467 4.14 -10.57 30.77
C VAL A 467 4.58 -9.24 31.36
N SER A 468 5.29 -9.29 32.47
CA SER A 468 5.83 -8.11 33.14
C SER A 468 7.21 -7.75 32.58
N ARG A 469 7.64 -6.50 32.82
CA ARG A 469 8.95 -5.98 32.38
C ARG A 469 10.17 -6.69 32.97
N ASP A 470 9.97 -7.43 34.06
CA ASP A 470 11.00 -8.27 34.65
C ASP A 470 11.07 -9.67 34.01
N GLY A 471 10.30 -9.92 32.94
CA GLY A 471 10.26 -11.21 32.26
C GLY A 471 9.38 -12.27 32.91
N SER A 472 8.71 -11.95 34.03
CA SER A 472 7.72 -12.85 34.64
C SER A 472 6.48 -13.00 33.77
N VAL A 473 5.91 -14.21 33.78
CA VAL A 473 4.72 -14.55 33.00
C VAL A 473 3.66 -15.14 33.91
N ALA A 474 2.43 -14.64 33.81
CA ALA A 474 1.27 -15.20 34.48
C ALA A 474 0.16 -15.53 33.48
N VAL A 475 -0.60 -16.57 33.81
CA VAL A 475 -1.81 -16.97 33.09
C VAL A 475 -2.94 -17.03 34.09
N ASN A 476 -4.03 -16.31 33.81
CA ASN A 476 -5.21 -16.23 34.66
C ASN A 476 -4.92 -15.74 36.09
N GLY A 477 -3.82 -15.00 36.29
CA GLY A 477 -3.30 -14.52 37.58
C GLY A 477 -2.35 -15.50 38.28
N GLN A 478 -2.12 -16.69 37.73
CA GLN A 478 -1.16 -17.66 38.25
C GLN A 478 0.19 -17.49 37.54
N GLN A 479 1.24 -17.21 38.31
CA GLN A 479 2.60 -17.09 37.79
C GLN A 479 3.11 -18.46 37.31
N ILE A 480 3.47 -18.53 36.02
CA ILE A 480 4.03 -19.73 35.39
C ILE A 480 5.54 -19.61 35.15
N LYS A 481 6.06 -18.37 35.08
CA LYS A 481 7.49 -18.06 35.00
C LYS A 481 7.80 -16.89 35.95
N GLY A 482 8.87 -17.02 36.73
CA GLY A 482 9.37 -15.93 37.57
C GLY A 482 10.16 -14.86 36.81
N PRO A 483 10.56 -13.79 37.50
CA PRO A 483 11.42 -12.75 36.93
C PRO A 483 12.69 -13.37 36.35
N ASP A 484 13.18 -12.80 35.25
CA ASP A 484 14.50 -13.11 34.72
C ASP A 484 15.56 -12.76 35.78
N GLY A 485 16.53 -13.65 35.97
CA GLY A 485 17.61 -13.41 36.94
C GLY A 485 18.45 -12.19 36.55
N PRO A 486 19.20 -11.59 37.49
CA PRO A 486 20.14 -10.53 37.15
C PRO A 486 21.11 -11.07 36.09
N ASP A 487 21.32 -10.34 34.99
CA ASP A 487 22.30 -10.64 33.93
C ASP A 487 23.64 -10.96 34.61
N GLN A 488 23.97 -12.24 34.79
CA GLN A 488 25.34 -12.66 35.06
C GLN A 488 26.04 -12.55 33.71
N GLY A 489 26.82 -11.48 33.57
CA GLY A 489 27.57 -11.21 32.36
C GLY A 489 28.41 -12.42 31.95
N LEU A 490 28.38 -12.74 30.66
CA LEU A 490 29.43 -13.43 29.91
C LEU A 490 30.32 -14.35 30.77
N GLU A 491 29.83 -15.54 31.12
CA GLU A 491 30.75 -16.65 31.36
C GLU A 491 31.33 -17.01 29.98
N THR A 492 32.58 -16.59 29.80
CA THR A 492 33.49 -17.05 28.76
C THR A 492 33.37 -18.55 28.57
N ASP A 493 33.17 -18.99 27.32
CA ASP A 493 33.43 -20.35 26.88
C ASP A 493 34.88 -20.72 27.28
N GLN A 494 35.03 -21.37 28.43
CA GLN A 494 36.20 -22.18 28.71
C GLN A 494 35.92 -23.55 28.11
N GLU A 495 36.50 -23.78 26.94
CA GLU A 495 36.67 -25.08 26.33
C GLU A 495 37.19 -26.07 27.40
N GLN A 496 36.36 -27.02 27.80
CA GLN A 496 36.82 -28.23 28.48
C GLN A 496 37.29 -29.21 27.41
N ASP A 497 38.61 -29.23 27.22
CA ASP A 497 39.33 -30.36 26.64
C ASP A 497 38.99 -31.65 27.41
N GLN A 498 38.25 -32.54 26.76
CA GLN A 498 38.30 -33.97 27.07
C GLN A 498 39.15 -34.66 26.01
N ASP A 499 40.43 -34.75 26.33
CA ASP A 499 41.41 -35.60 25.67
C ASP A 499 41.29 -37.03 26.23
N GLN A 500 40.82 -37.97 25.40
CA GLN A 500 41.21 -39.38 25.46
C GLN A 500 41.25 -39.99 24.05
N GLY A 501 42.40 -39.79 23.40
CA GLY A 501 43.25 -40.89 22.94
C GLY A 501 42.87 -41.65 21.68
N LEU A 502 43.66 -41.47 20.62
CA LEU A 502 44.59 -42.49 20.10
C LEU A 502 45.46 -41.87 18.98
N GLU A 503 46.72 -41.61 19.33
CA GLU A 503 47.88 -41.38 18.45
C GLU A 503 48.40 -42.71 17.84
N PRO A 504 49.42 -42.74 16.92
CA PRO A 504 49.87 -41.73 15.95
C PRO A 504 50.36 -42.31 14.58
N ASP A 505 50.85 -41.39 13.72
CA ASP A 505 51.94 -41.53 12.72
C ASP A 505 51.68 -42.18 11.34
N GLN A 506 51.76 -41.39 10.25
CA GLN A 506 53.00 -41.14 9.47
C GLN A 506 52.74 -40.37 8.15
N GLU A 507 53.57 -39.32 7.92
CA GLU A 507 54.13 -38.85 6.62
C GLU A 507 53.17 -38.30 5.54
N GLN A 508 53.46 -37.25 4.76
CA GLN A 508 54.42 -36.15 4.69
C GLN A 508 53.93 -35.26 3.54
N GLU A 509 54.18 -33.94 3.60
CA GLU A 509 53.97 -33.01 2.49
C GLU A 509 54.99 -33.20 1.33
N GLN A 510 54.48 -32.95 0.11
CA GLN A 510 55.10 -32.30 -1.06
C GLN A 510 56.43 -32.84 -1.64
N ASP A 511 56.43 -33.27 -2.91
CA ASP A 511 56.76 -32.43 -4.09
C ASP A 511 57.35 -33.23 -5.29
N GLN A 512 57.07 -32.72 -6.50
CA GLN A 512 57.80 -32.83 -7.78
C GLN A 512 58.10 -34.17 -8.51
N GLY A 513 57.79 -34.16 -9.81
CA GLY A 513 58.34 -35.07 -10.83
C GLY A 513 57.89 -34.72 -12.26
N GLN A 514 58.73 -33.97 -12.98
CA GLN A 514 58.62 -33.58 -14.40
C GLN A 514 58.64 -34.80 -15.36
N ASP A 515 57.97 -34.70 -16.52
CA ASP A 515 58.63 -34.44 -17.82
C ASP A 515 57.71 -34.70 -19.04
N ALA A 516 57.69 -33.71 -19.94
CA ALA A 516 57.96 -33.82 -21.38
C ALA A 516 57.04 -32.96 -22.27
N VAL A 517 57.61 -31.82 -22.69
CA VAL A 517 57.27 -30.97 -23.86
C VAL A 517 58.06 -31.54 -25.05
N PRO A 518 57.63 -31.52 -26.35
CA PRO A 518 57.49 -30.27 -27.14
C PRO A 518 56.41 -30.32 -28.25
N ALA A 519 56.06 -29.29 -29.01
CA ALA A 519 56.59 -27.95 -29.26
C ALA A 519 55.44 -27.04 -29.75
N GLN A 520 55.56 -25.74 -29.50
CA GLN A 520 54.85 -24.65 -30.19
C GLN A 520 55.65 -24.24 -31.47
N PRO A 521 55.14 -23.40 -32.42
CA PRO A 521 54.31 -22.24 -32.10
C PRO A 521 53.34 -21.70 -33.18
N GLN A 522 52.65 -20.64 -32.73
CA GLN A 522 52.06 -19.51 -33.48
C GLN A 522 50.59 -19.56 -33.89
N GLN A 523 49.85 -18.68 -33.19
CA GLN A 523 48.63 -17.92 -33.53
C GLN A 523 48.48 -17.56 -35.02
N PRO A 524 47.27 -17.23 -35.52
CA PRO A 524 46.25 -16.35 -34.89
C PRO A 524 45.07 -17.05 -34.21
#